data_AF-L0RIX4-F1
#
_entry.id   AF-L0RIX4-F1
#
_cell.length_a   1.000
_cell.length_b   1.000
_cell.length_c   1.000
_cell.angle_alpha   90.00
_cell.angle_beta   90.00
_cell.angle_gamma   90.00
#
_symmetry.space_group_name_H-M   'P 1'
#
loop_
_entity.id
_entity.type
_entity.pdbx_description
1 polymer ?
#
loop_
_entity_poly.entity_id
_entity_poly.type
_entity_poly.pdbx_seq_one_letter_code
_entity_poly.pdbx_strand_id
1 'polypeptide(L)' 'MDENNWYNVGYKVFWYLLFVGTWIYCVFSYGFLVGVSLGWIPSIIFASIVAYLWPLASVIILYVIYMNLYH' A
#
# COMPACT_ATOMS: atom_id res chain seq x y z
N MET A 1 -9.92 -9.62 -24.01
CA MET A 1 -10.32 -10.27 -22.75
C MET A 1 -9.93 -9.33 -21.61
N ASP A 2 -10.82 -8.38 -21.29
CA ASP A 2 -10.65 -7.33 -20.29
C ASP A 2 -11.06 -7.80 -18.88
N GLU A 3 -10.61 -9.00 -18.49
CA GLU A 3 -11.07 -9.68 -17.28
C GLU A 3 -10.31 -9.24 -16.01
N ASN A 4 -9.21 -8.48 -16.16
CA ASN A 4 -8.31 -8.11 -15.06
C ASN A 4 -8.24 -6.60 -14.77
N ASN A 5 -9.18 -5.79 -15.29
CA ASN A 5 -9.15 -4.35 -15.05
C ASN A 5 -9.29 -4.04 -13.54
N TRP A 6 -10.13 -4.78 -12.82
CA TRP A 6 -10.36 -4.57 -11.39
C TRP A 6 -9.16 -4.95 -10.54
N TYR A 7 -8.46 -6.03 -10.87
CA TYR A 7 -7.23 -6.40 -10.19
C TYR A 7 -6.13 -5.37 -10.42
N ASN A 8 -5.97 -4.89 -11.65
CA ASN A 8 -4.97 -3.89 -12.00
C ASN A 8 -5.25 -2.54 -11.32
N VAL A 9 -6.52 -2.13 -11.27
CA VAL A 9 -6.95 -0.93 -10.55
C VAL A 9 -6.69 -1.06 -9.04
N GLY A 10 -7.10 -2.17 -8.42
CA GLY A 10 -6.86 -2.43 -7.00
C GLY A 10 -5.37 -2.44 -6.66
N TYR A 11 -4.57 -3.13 -7.46
CA TYR A 11 -3.11 -3.16 -7.35
C TYR A 11 -2.52 -1.75 -7.43
N LYS A 12 -2.88 -0.96 -8.45
CA LYS A 12 -2.35 0.41 -8.61
C LYS A 12 -2.69 1.30 -7.42
N VAL A 13 -3.94 1.28 -6.97
CA VAL A 13 -4.39 2.09 -5.82
C VAL A 13 -3.63 1.71 -4.56
N PHE A 14 -3.57 0.41 -4.22
CA PHE A 14 -2.82 -0.07 -3.07
C PHE A 14 -1.32 0.24 -3.17
N TRP A 15 -0.75 0.09 -4.36
CA TRP A 15 0.65 0.40 -4.62
C TRP A 15 0.95 1.87 -4.32
N TYR A 16 0.15 2.82 -4.82
CA TYR A 16 0.35 4.25 -4.53
C TYR A 16 0.16 4.57 -3.04
N LEU A 17 -0.84 3.98 -2.38
CA LEU A 17 -1.09 4.19 -0.95
C LEU A 17 0.09 3.69 -0.10
N LEU A 18 0.57 2.47 -0.37
CA LEU A 18 1.71 1.89 0.33
C LEU A 18 3.00 2.65 0.01
N PHE A 19 3.21 3.02 -1.25
CA PHE A 19 4.37 3.81 -1.65
C PHE A 19 4.41 5.14 -0.89
N VAL A 20 3.32 5.91 -0.91
CA VAL A 20 3.26 7.21 -0.22
C VAL A 20 3.35 7.04 1.29
N GLY A 21 2.66 6.05 1.87
CA GLY A 21 2.70 5.78 3.30
C GLY A 21 4.10 5.41 3.79
N THR A 22 4.76 4.46 3.12
CA THR A 22 6.13 4.04 3.45
C THR A 22 7.15 5.13 3.12
N TRP A 23 6.96 5.89 2.04
CA TRP A 23 7.86 7.00 1.69
C TRP A 23 7.81 8.09 2.75
N ILE A 24 6.62 8.50 3.18
CA ILE A 24 6.44 9.45 4.28
C ILE A 24 7.07 8.91 5.57
N TYR A 25 6.86 7.63 5.89
CA TYR A 25 7.52 6.99 7.03
C TYR A 25 9.05 7.11 6.95
N CYS A 26 9.65 6.83 5.78
CA CYS A 26 11.08 7.02 5.56
C CYS A 26 11.52 8.48 5.71
N VAL A 27 10.71 9.46 5.28
CA VAL A 27 10.96 10.90 5.48
C VAL A 27 11.03 11.25 6.96
N PHE A 28 10.12 10.73 7.78
CA PHE A 28 10.13 10.97 9.22
C PHE A 28 11.26 10.23 9.95
N SER A 29 11.58 9.00 9.56
CA SER A 29 12.61 8.21 10.25
C SER A 29 14.04 8.63 9.91
N TYR A 30 14.33 8.94 8.65
CA TYR A 30 15.70 9.25 8.19
C TYR A 30 15.95 10.76 8.00
N GLY A 31 14.94 11.60 8.27
CA GLY A 31 15.00 13.05 8.10
C GLY A 31 14.73 13.49 6.66
N PHE A 32 14.44 14.79 6.48
CA PHE A 32 13.95 15.34 5.21
C PHE A 32 14.88 15.08 4.01
N LEU A 33 16.19 15.32 4.14
CA LEU A 33 17.14 15.18 3.04
C LEU A 33 17.31 13.72 2.58
N VAL A 34 17.51 12.79 3.50
CA VAL A 34 17.78 11.38 3.20
C VAL A 34 16.47 10.65 2.88
N GLY A 35 15.42 10.90 3.65
CA GLY A 35 14.14 10.22 3.46
C GLY A 35 13.40 10.67 2.20
N VAL A 36 13.49 11.95 1.79
CA VAL A 36 12.87 12.39 0.51
C VAL A 36 13.67 11.85 -0.69
N SER A 37 15.00 11.97 -0.67
CA SER A 37 15.85 11.66 -1.82
C SER A 37 16.20 10.18 -1.99
N LEU A 38 16.22 9.39 -0.90
CA LEU A 38 16.57 7.96 -0.94
C LEU A 38 15.42 7.06 -0.46
N GLY A 39 14.49 7.58 0.34
CA GLY A 39 13.37 6.77 0.88
C GLY A 39 12.39 6.27 -0.18
N TRP A 40 12.39 6.84 -1.39
CA TRP A 40 11.54 6.36 -2.48
C TRP A 40 11.96 4.97 -2.99
N ILE A 41 13.25 4.63 -2.97
CA ILE A 41 13.76 3.32 -3.42
C ILE A 41 13.20 2.16 -2.58
N PRO A 42 13.42 2.13 -1.24
CA PRO A 42 12.86 1.06 -0.41
C PRO A 42 11.33 1.07 -0.43
N SER A 43 10.71 2.25 -0.60
CA SER A 43 9.24 2.36 -0.68
C SER A 43 8.67 1.76 -1.96
N ILE A 44 9.33 1.92 -3.12
CA ILE A 44 8.92 1.26 -4.37
C ILE A 44 9.03 -0.26 -4.23
N ILE A 45 10.13 -0.76 -3.66
CA ILE A 45 10.35 -2.20 -3.50
C ILE A 45 9.28 -2.79 -2.58
N PHE A 46 9.05 -2.14 -1.44
CA PHE A 46 8.03 -2.55 -0.48
C PHE A 46 6.62 -2.52 -1.09
N ALA A 47 6.23 -1.40 -1.70
CA ALA A 47 4.91 -1.26 -2.33
C ALA A 47 4.71 -2.28 -3.45
N SER A 48 5.73 -2.57 -4.25
CA SER A 48 5.63 -3.54 -5.35
C SER A 48 5.40 -4.96 -4.85
N ILE A 49 6.01 -5.36 -3.73
CA ILE A 49 5.82 -6.71 -3.16
C ILE A 49 4.46 -6.79 -2.46
N VAL A 50 4.13 -5.82 -1.62
CA VAL A 50 2.95 -5.87 -0.74
C VAL A 50 1.66 -5.59 -1.51
N ALA A 51 1.70 -4.77 -2.56
CA ALA A 51 0.51 -4.50 -3.38
C ALA A 51 0.00 -5.74 -4.13
N TYR A 52 0.82 -6.76 -4.40
CA TYR A 52 0.31 -8.03 -4.94
C TYR A 52 -0.66 -8.73 -3.97
N LEU A 53 -0.50 -8.51 -2.67
CA LEU A 53 -1.36 -9.04 -1.60
C LEU A 53 -2.59 -8.16 -1.30
N TRP A 54 -2.88 -7.14 -2.12
CA TRP A 54 -4.06 -6.29 -1.96
C TRP A 54 -5.40 -7.04 -1.80
N PRO A 55 -5.67 -8.20 -2.45
CA PRO A 55 -6.95 -8.90 -2.28
C PRO A 55 -7.08 -9.50 -0.88
N LEU A 56 -5.96 -9.90 -0.28
CA LEU A 56 -5.95 -10.44 1.09
C LEU A 56 -6.15 -9.31 2.10
N ALA A 57 -5.50 -8.16 1.88
CA ALA A 57 -5.65 -6.99 2.72
C ALA A 57 -7.09 -6.44 2.71
N SER A 58 -7.76 -6.43 1.56
CA SER A 58 -9.15 -5.98 1.46
C SER A 58 -10.13 -6.89 2.22
N VAL A 59 -9.93 -8.21 2.17
CA VAL A 59 -10.72 -9.18 2.96
C VAL A 59 -10.56 -8.94 4.46
N ILE A 60 -9.32 -8.70 4.93
CA ILE A 60 -9.05 -8.42 6.35
C ILE A 60 -9.77 -7.13 6.79
N ILE A 61 -9.69 -6.07 5.99
CA ILE A 61 -10.35 -4.79 6.29
C ILE A 61 -11.88 -4.97 6.38
N LEU A 62 -12.48 -5.68 5.42
CA LEU A 62 -13.92 -5.98 5.44
C LEU A 62 -14.33 -6.79 6.67
N TYR A 63 -13.51 -7.78 7.05
CA TYR A 63 -13.75 -8.58 8.24
C TYR A 63 -13.70 -7.75 9.54
N VAL A 64 -12.74 -6.84 9.66
CA VAL A 64 -12.64 -5.92 10.81
C VAL A 64 -13.83 -4.97 10.87
N ILE A 65 -14.26 -4.42 9.73
CA ILE A 65 -15.44 -3.55 9.66
C ILE A 65 -16.70 -4.33 10.06
N TYR A 66 -16.87 -5.55 9.55
CA TYR A 66 -17.96 -6.44 9.94
C TYR A 66 -17.96 -6.66 11.45
N MET A 67 -16.83 -7.07 12.03
CA MET A 67 -16.73 -7.28 13.47
C MET A 67 -17.09 -6.03 14.27
N ASN A 68 -16.66 -4.83 13.83
CA ASN A 68 -16.93 -3.58 14.53
C ASN A 68 -18.39 -3.12 14.42
N LEU A 69 -19.08 -3.45 13.33
CA LEU A 69 -20.48 -3.06 13.11
C LEU A 69 -21.47 -3.96 13.88
N TYR A 70 -21.12 -5.22 14.10
CA TYR A 70 -21.97 -6.22 14.77
C TYR A 70 -21.60 -6.48 16.24
N HIS A 71 -20.68 -5.67 16.80
CA HIS A 71 -20.28 -5.71 18.21
C HIS A 71 -20.69 -4.40 18.89
#